data_AF-A0A2R6VXU1-F1
#
_entry.id   AF-A0A2R6VXU1-F1
#
_cell.length_a   1.000
_cell.length_b   1.000
_cell.length_c   1.000
_cell.angle_alpha   90.00
_cell.angle_beta   90.00
_cell.angle_gamma   90.00
#
_symmetry.space_group_name_H-M   'P 1'
#
loop_
_entity.id
_entity.type
_entity.pdbx_description
1 polymer ?
#
loop_
_entity_poly.entity_id
_entity_poly.type
_entity_poly.pdbx_seq_one_letter_code
_entity_poly.pdbx_strand_id
1 'polypeptide(L)'
;MSLAHPGDEQLLGYSCFWCQGYRDLLVLSLGTGSSIVSYDAKDVASWGSLSWILNDGQQPIIQMLQNSSAYLVDLDIAIRFQIDEVEKNYLSLQTSGIVGGMASVDGSSKKNMQNLVALSNKLLDEKAK
;
A
#
# COMPACT_ATOMS: atom_id res chain seq x y z
N MET A 1 -25.59 -27.37 23.48
CA MET A 1 -25.16 -28.66 24.06
C MET A 1 -24.96 -29.62 22.89
N SER A 2 -23.75 -29.64 22.32
CA SER A 2 -23.41 -30.53 21.21
C SER A 2 -22.48 -31.60 21.77
N LEU A 3 -22.78 -32.85 21.45
CA LEU A 3 -22.15 -34.05 21.99
C LEU A 3 -20.74 -34.21 21.41
N ALA A 4 -19.72 -34.14 22.26
CA ALA A 4 -18.36 -34.55 21.90
C ALA A 4 -18.26 -36.08 22.01
N HIS A 5 -17.69 -36.72 20.98
CA HIS A 5 -17.41 -38.16 21.00
C HIS A 5 -16.04 -38.42 21.64
N PRO A 6 -15.84 -39.57 22.32
CA PRO A 6 -14.58 -39.92 22.94
C PRO A 6 -13.58 -40.34 21.86
N GLY A 7 -12.85 -39.36 21.35
CA GLY A 7 -11.88 -39.47 20.25
C GLY A 7 -11.24 -38.14 19.86
N ASP A 8 -11.80 -37.01 20.30
CA ASP A 8 -11.38 -35.66 19.87
C ASP A 8 -10.17 -35.09 20.64
N GLU A 9 -9.63 -35.80 21.65
CA GLU A 9 -8.50 -35.31 22.46
C GLU A 9 -7.13 -35.39 21.76
N GLN A 10 -7.00 -36.11 20.64
CA GLN A 10 -5.72 -36.16 19.88
C GLN A 10 -5.60 -35.13 18.75
N LEU A 11 -6.66 -34.37 18.45
CA LEU A 11 -6.63 -33.32 17.41
C LEU A 11 -6.41 -31.91 17.96
N LEU A 12 -6.46 -31.72 19.28
CA LEU A 12 -6.21 -30.42 19.93
C LEU A 12 -4.71 -30.03 19.98
N GLY A 13 -3.79 -30.96 19.68
CA GLY A 13 -2.36 -30.68 19.53
C GLY A 13 -1.95 -30.24 18.13
N TYR A 14 -2.85 -30.36 17.15
CA TYR A 14 -2.69 -29.90 15.78
C TYR A 14 -3.69 -28.78 15.45
N SER A 15 -4.20 -28.08 16.47
CA SER A 15 -4.87 -26.80 16.31
C SER A 15 -3.83 -25.75 15.88
N CYS A 16 -3.53 -25.87 14.59
CA CYS A 16 -3.30 -24.76 13.72
C CYS A 16 -1.96 -24.04 13.86
N PHE A 17 -0.89 -24.78 13.51
CA PHE A 17 0.30 -24.17 12.89
C PHE A 17 -0.07 -23.35 11.63
N TRP A 18 -1.23 -23.63 11.02
CA TRP A 18 -1.86 -22.86 9.95
C TRP A 18 -2.79 -21.72 10.44
N CYS A 19 -2.88 -21.47 11.76
CA CYS A 19 -3.62 -20.34 12.35
C CYS A 19 -2.66 -19.42 13.12
N GLN A 20 -1.39 -19.39 12.75
CA GLN A 20 -0.64 -18.14 12.87
C GLN A 20 -1.24 -17.14 11.88
N GLY A 21 -2.46 -16.72 12.23
CA GLY A 21 -3.25 -15.72 11.54
C GLY A 21 -2.71 -14.34 11.87
N TYR A 22 -3.34 -13.31 11.30
CA TYR A 22 -2.88 -11.93 11.43
C TYR A 22 -2.96 -11.39 12.88
N ARG A 23 -3.59 -12.14 13.79
CA ARG A 23 -3.74 -11.80 15.21
C ARG A 23 -2.42 -11.72 15.98
N ASP A 24 -1.40 -12.49 15.57
CA ASP A 24 -0.08 -12.48 16.21
C ASP A 24 0.88 -11.46 15.56
N LEU A 25 0.41 -10.71 14.56
CA LEU A 25 1.20 -9.75 13.81
C LEU A 25 0.85 -8.31 14.22
N LEU A 26 1.88 -7.46 14.27
CA LEU A 26 1.77 -6.01 14.28
C LEU A 26 2.54 -5.51 13.05
N VAL A 27 1.84 -4.88 12.11
CA VAL A 27 2.38 -4.51 10.80
C VAL A 27 2.36 -2.99 10.65
N LEU A 28 3.54 -2.43 10.36
CA LEU A 28 3.73 -1.06 9.92
C LEU A 28 4.13 -1.06 8.45
N SER A 29 3.24 -0.60 7.57
CA SER A 29 3.53 -0.35 6.16
C SER A 29 3.99 1.11 5.99
N LEU A 30 5.10 1.30 5.29
CA LEU A 30 5.66 2.62 5.00
C LEU A 30 5.73 2.81 3.49
N GLY A 31 4.90 3.68 2.96
CA GLY A 31 4.94 4.05 1.56
C GLY A 31 5.81 5.28 1.32
N THR A 32 6.31 5.39 0.11
CA THR A 32 7.13 6.54 -0.34
C THR A 32 6.29 7.69 -0.88
N GLY A 33 4.98 7.67 -0.60
CA GLY A 33 3.95 8.52 -1.19
C GLY A 33 3.63 8.21 -2.65
N SER A 34 2.54 8.82 -3.13
CA SER A 34 2.07 8.69 -4.50
C SER A 34 1.69 10.06 -5.06
N SER A 35 1.92 10.21 -6.37
CA SER A 35 1.35 11.29 -7.16
C SER A 35 0.24 10.68 -8.00
N ILE A 36 -1.01 11.07 -7.74
CA ILE A 36 -2.15 10.61 -8.52
C ILE A 36 -2.13 11.38 -9.84
N VAL A 37 -1.68 10.71 -10.90
CA VAL A 37 -1.76 11.22 -12.27
C VAL A 37 -2.95 10.55 -12.95
N SER A 38 -3.85 11.36 -13.48
CA SER A 38 -5.00 10.89 -14.25
C SER A 38 -4.84 11.30 -15.71
N TYR A 39 -5.32 10.46 -16.62
CA TYR A 39 -5.27 10.68 -18.05
C TYR A 39 -6.68 10.62 -18.62
N ASP A 40 -7.00 11.51 -19.56
CA ASP A 40 -8.28 11.47 -20.26
C ASP A 40 -8.32 10.27 -21.21
N ALA A 41 -9.41 9.50 -21.19
CA ALA A 41 -9.53 8.29 -21.99
C ALA A 41 -9.49 8.58 -23.51
N LYS A 42 -9.97 9.75 -23.96
CA LYS A 42 -9.91 10.15 -25.37
C LYS A 42 -8.47 10.44 -25.79
N ASP A 43 -7.70 11.06 -24.91
CA ASP A 43 -6.27 11.32 -25.17
C ASP A 43 -5.49 10.01 -25.22
N VAL A 44 -5.70 9.13 -24.23
CA VAL A 44 -5.05 7.80 -24.17
C VAL A 44 -5.42 6.94 -25.38
N ALA A 45 -6.64 7.06 -25.92
CA ALA A 45 -7.04 6.32 -27.13
C ALA A 45 -6.20 6.67 -28.37
N SER A 46 -5.56 7.84 -28.38
CA SER A 46 -4.65 8.26 -29.46
C SER A 46 -3.20 7.79 -29.25
N TRP A 47 -2.87 7.21 -28.10
CA TRP A 47 -1.49 6.86 -27.76
C TRP A 47 -0.97 5.66 -28.56
N GLY A 48 0.21 5.84 -29.14
CA GLY A 48 1.05 4.74 -29.62
C GLY A 48 1.83 4.07 -28.49
N SER A 49 2.53 2.97 -28.79
CA SER A 49 3.34 2.22 -27.82
C SER A 49 4.39 3.08 -27.10
N LEU A 50 5.01 4.03 -27.79
CA LEU A 50 5.99 4.93 -27.16
C LEU A 50 5.33 5.89 -26.16
N SER A 51 4.14 6.42 -26.46
CA SER A 51 3.39 7.30 -25.56
C SER A 51 2.95 6.58 -24.28
N TRP A 52 2.64 5.28 -24.35
CA TRP A 52 2.39 4.47 -23.15
C TRP A 52 3.60 4.37 -22.22
N ILE A 53 4.82 4.38 -22.78
CA ILE A 53 6.08 4.30 -22.03
C ILE A 53 6.51 5.69 -21.54
N LEU A 54 6.42 6.71 -22.41
CA LEU A 54 6.85 8.08 -22.16
C LEU A 54 5.88 9.07 -22.82
N ASN A 55 5.14 9.82 -22.01
CA ASN A 55 4.26 10.90 -22.48
C ASN A 55 4.50 12.15 -21.63
N ASP A 56 4.84 13.27 -22.28
CA ASP A 56 5.10 14.56 -21.62
C ASP A 56 6.11 14.48 -20.45
N GLY A 57 7.17 13.68 -20.62
CA GLY A 57 8.20 13.47 -19.61
C GLY A 57 7.75 12.63 -18.40
N GLN A 58 6.54 12.08 -18.43
CA GLN A 58 6.04 11.09 -17.47
C GLN A 58 6.13 9.68 -18.04
N GLN A 59 6.06 8.67 -17.17
CA GLN A 59 6.08 7.25 -17.54
C GLN A 59 4.72 6.60 -17.21
N PRO A 60 3.69 6.76 -18.07
CA PRO A 60 2.31 6.51 -17.68
C PRO A 60 2.05 5.09 -17.20
N ILE A 61 2.46 4.08 -17.97
CA ILE A 61 2.17 2.68 -17.64
C ILE A 61 2.89 2.23 -16.36
N ILE A 62 4.11 2.73 -16.12
CA ILE A 62 4.89 2.42 -14.93
C ILE A 62 4.26 3.06 -13.70
N GLN A 63 3.90 4.35 -13.78
CA GLN A 63 3.25 5.05 -12.68
C GLN A 63 1.88 4.45 -12.33
N MET A 64 1.06 4.10 -13.34
CA MET A 64 -0.21 3.41 -13.12
C MET A 64 -0.02 2.09 -12.40
N LEU A 65 0.93 1.26 -12.85
CA LEU A 65 1.22 -0.04 -12.27
C LEU A 65 1.72 0.09 -10.82
N GLN A 66 2.68 0.99 -10.56
CA GLN A 66 3.24 1.21 -9.24
C GLN A 66 2.17 1.70 -8.25
N ASN A 67 1.41 2.74 -8.62
CA ASN A 67 0.34 3.28 -7.79
C ASN A 67 -0.74 2.24 -7.49
N SER A 68 -1.15 1.47 -8.52
CA SER A 68 -2.17 0.43 -8.36
C SER A 68 -1.66 -0.75 -7.51
N SER A 69 -0.41 -1.17 -7.70
CA SER A 69 0.20 -2.24 -6.92
C SER A 69 0.30 -1.87 -5.44
N ALA A 70 0.74 -0.64 -5.12
CA ALA A 70 0.81 -0.18 -3.74
C ALA A 70 -0.58 -0.15 -3.08
N TYR A 71 -1.58 0.40 -3.80
CA TYR A 71 -2.96 0.45 -3.30
C TYR A 71 -3.56 -0.94 -3.07
N LEU A 72 -3.39 -1.87 -4.02
CA LEU A 72 -3.98 -3.21 -3.93
C LEU A 72 -3.37 -4.04 -2.80
N VAL A 73 -2.06 -3.96 -2.57
CA VAL A 73 -1.40 -4.66 -1.47
C VAL A 73 -1.86 -4.10 -0.12
N ASP A 74 -1.90 -2.77 0.03
CA ASP A 74 -2.37 -2.14 1.27
C ASP A 74 -3.83 -2.50 1.56
N LEU A 75 -4.68 -2.55 0.52
CA LEU A 75 -6.09 -2.96 0.64
C LEU A 75 -6.24 -4.44 1.01
N ASP A 76 -5.49 -5.35 0.39
CA ASP A 76 -5.55 -6.79 0.71
C ASP A 76 -5.17 -7.03 2.18
N ILE A 77 -4.10 -6.39 2.65
CA ILE A 77 -3.67 -6.49 4.05
C ILE A 77 -4.75 -5.91 4.98
N ALA A 78 -5.27 -4.72 4.68
CA ALA A 78 -6.33 -4.11 5.47
C ALA A 78 -7.57 -5.01 5.60
N ILE A 79 -8.03 -5.60 4.49
CA ILE A 79 -9.16 -6.53 4.47
C ILE A 79 -8.88 -7.76 5.32
N ARG A 80 -7.69 -8.35 5.22
CA ARG A 80 -7.33 -9.53 6.04
C ARG A 80 -7.31 -9.23 7.52
N PHE A 81 -6.71 -8.11 7.93
CA PHE A 81 -6.70 -7.68 9.33
C PHE A 81 -8.11 -7.34 9.84
N GLN A 82 -8.98 -6.82 8.97
CA GLN A 82 -10.39 -6.58 9.30
C GLN A 82 -11.18 -7.89 9.48
N ILE A 83 -10.98 -8.88 8.60
CA ILE A 83 -11.62 -10.20 8.70
C ILE A 83 -11.23 -10.90 10.00
N ASP A 84 -9.97 -10.75 10.40
CA ASP A 84 -9.45 -11.29 11.66
C ASP A 84 -9.75 -10.40 12.88
N GLU A 85 -10.54 -9.32 12.73
CA GLU A 85 -10.92 -8.38 13.80
C GLU A 85 -9.72 -7.83 14.59
N VAL A 86 -8.62 -7.57 13.87
CA VAL A 86 -7.38 -7.01 14.41
C VAL A 86 -6.94 -5.81 13.59
N GLU A 87 -7.86 -5.02 13.03
CA GLU A 87 -7.56 -3.87 12.16
C GLU A 87 -6.58 -2.88 12.80
N LYS A 88 -6.59 -2.76 14.14
CA LYS A 88 -5.68 -1.89 14.91
C LYS A 88 -4.22 -2.35 14.89
N ASN A 89 -3.96 -3.60 14.50
CA ASN A 89 -2.61 -4.15 14.40
C ASN A 89 -1.96 -3.85 13.04
N TYR A 90 -2.66 -3.20 12.12
CA TYR A 90 -2.10 -2.74 10.85
C TYR A 90 -2.15 -1.22 10.76
N LEU A 91 -1.01 -0.60 10.50
CA LEU A 91 -0.88 0.82 10.25
C LEU A 91 -0.13 1.04 8.94
N SER A 92 -0.74 1.74 7.97
CA SER A 92 -0.07 2.18 6.74
C SER A 92 0.13 3.70 6.76
N LEU A 93 1.39 4.13 6.67
CA LEU A 93 1.74 5.53 6.50
C LEU A 93 2.03 5.79 5.03
N GLN A 94 1.10 6.47 4.37
CA GLN A 94 1.19 6.81 2.96
C GLN A 94 0.60 8.21 2.72
N THR A 95 1.21 8.96 1.80
CA THR A 95 0.75 10.31 1.44
C THR A 95 0.49 10.43 -0.05
N SER A 96 -0.63 11.05 -0.43
CA SER A 96 -0.94 11.42 -1.83
C SER A 96 -0.49 12.84 -2.18
N GLY A 97 0.22 13.52 -1.26
CA GLY A 97 0.62 14.93 -1.38
C GLY A 97 1.95 15.14 -2.11
N ILE A 98 2.49 14.12 -2.78
CA ILE A 98 3.77 14.22 -3.48
C ILE A 98 3.55 14.85 -4.85
N VAL A 99 4.23 15.97 -5.13
CA VAL A 99 4.09 16.74 -6.37
C VAL A 99 5.44 17.24 -6.88
N GLY A 100 5.50 17.49 -8.20
CA GLY A 100 6.67 18.07 -8.86
C GLY A 100 7.92 17.21 -8.66
N GLY A 101 9.04 17.84 -8.28
CA GLY A 101 10.31 17.14 -8.07
C GLY A 101 10.27 16.07 -6.97
N MET A 102 9.34 16.17 -6.00
CA MET A 102 9.22 15.16 -4.95
C MET A 102 8.63 13.85 -5.49
N ALA A 103 7.91 13.90 -6.62
CA ALA A 103 7.32 12.72 -7.27
C ALA A 103 8.33 11.99 -8.19
N SER A 104 9.48 12.60 -8.46
CA SER A 104 10.55 11.98 -9.25
C SER A 104 11.36 11.05 -8.35
N VAL A 105 11.49 9.79 -8.81
CA VAL A 105 12.22 8.73 -8.12
C VAL A 105 13.73 9.02 -8.09
N ASP A 106 14.25 9.74 -9.09
CA ASP A 106 15.66 10.09 -9.27
C ASP A 106 15.99 11.55 -8.86
N GLY A 107 15.02 12.26 -8.27
CA GLY A 107 15.11 13.67 -7.88
C GLY A 107 15.98 13.94 -6.65
N SER A 108 17.28 13.68 -6.73
CA SER A 108 18.22 13.71 -5.59
C SER A 108 18.80 15.08 -5.22
N SER A 109 18.24 16.18 -5.75
CA SER A 109 18.73 17.52 -5.39
C SER A 109 18.54 17.80 -3.89
N LYS A 110 19.50 18.52 -3.27
CA LYS A 110 19.45 18.84 -1.83
C LYS A 110 18.12 19.49 -1.42
N LYS A 111 17.61 20.41 -2.25
CA LYS A 111 16.32 21.07 -2.04
C LYS A 111 15.16 20.07 -2.04
N ASN A 112 15.15 19.13 -2.99
CA ASN A 112 14.09 18.14 -3.08
C ASN A 112 14.10 17.19 -1.87
N MET A 113 15.27 16.73 -1.46
CA MET A 113 15.44 15.89 -0.25
C MET A 113 14.95 16.62 1.01
N GLN A 114 15.26 17.91 1.16
CA GLN A 114 14.76 18.72 2.28
C GLN A 114 13.24 18.88 2.26
N ASN A 115 12.64 19.05 1.07
CA ASN A 115 11.19 19.11 0.93
C ASN A 115 10.52 17.78 1.30
N LEU A 116 11.09 16.64 0.90
CA LEU A 116 10.61 15.31 1.28
C LEU A 116 10.67 15.11 2.79
N VAL A 117 11.76 15.48 3.46
CA VAL A 117 11.87 15.43 4.93
C VAL A 117 10.80 16.29 5.59
N ALA A 118 10.59 17.52 5.09
CA ALA A 118 9.56 18.41 5.62
C ALA A 118 8.14 17.85 5.42
N LEU A 119 7.87 17.20 4.28
CA LEU A 119 6.61 16.53 4.02
C LEU A 119 6.40 15.34 4.98
N SER A 120 7.42 14.50 5.18
CA SER A 120 7.36 13.38 6.12
C SER A 120 7.10 13.84 7.55
N ASN A 121 7.75 14.92 8.01
CA ASN A 121 7.50 15.46 9.35
C ASN A 121 6.06 15.96 9.49
N LYS A 122 5.51 16.63 8.48
CA LYS A 122 4.10 17.03 8.48
C LYS A 122 3.14 15.83 8.54
N LEU A 123 3.46 14.75 7.81
CA LEU A 123 2.65 13.53 7.83
C LEU A 123 2.61 12.90 9.23
N LEU A 124 3.68 13.00 10.01
CA LEU A 124 3.72 12.48 11.39
C LEU A 124 2.84 13.27 12.36
N ASP A 125 2.53 14.53 12.06
CA ASP A 125 1.61 15.34 12.84
C ASP A 125 0.13 15.04 12.48
N GLU A 126 -0.12 14.32 11.38
CA GLU A 126 -1.47 13.91 10.99
C GLU A 126 -1.93 12.68 11.79
N LYS A 127 -3.24 12.56 11.96
CA LYS A 127 -3.81 11.38 12.61
C LYS A 127 -3.60 10.16 11.69
N ALA A 128 -2.93 9.14 12.23
CA ALA A 128 -2.84 7.82 11.61
C ALA A 128 -4.23 7.34 11.14
N LYS A 129 -4.30 6.91 9.88
CA LYS A 129 -5.51 6.32 9.28
C LYS A 129 -5.58 4.83 9.57
#